data_AF-A0AA42AWI5-F1
#
_entry.id   AF-A0AA42AWI5-F1
#
_cell.length_a   1.000
_cell.length_b   1.000
_cell.length_c   1.000
_cell.angle_alpha   90.00
_cell.angle_beta   90.00
_cell.angle_gamma   90.00
#
_symmetry.space_group_name_H-M   'P 1'
#
loop_
_entity.id
_entity.type
_entity.pdbx_description
1 polymer ?
#
loop_
_entity_poly.entity_id
_entity_poly.type
_entity_poly.pdbx_seq_one_letter_code
_entity_poly.pdbx_strand_id
1 'polypeptide(L)'
;MYDLVDLKGEKTLSKIEFIDQMVSMGHQACGSLELWNFPTWTSDLIPQDENGLERPDHVDLPTLEVYRDRERSVARYNEFRRGMLMIPISKWEDITDDEEAVKVLHEVYGDDVEALDLLVGLLAEKKIKGFAISETAFNIFNMMSSR
;
A
#
# COMPACT_ATOMS: atom_id res chain seq x y z
N MET A 1 -3.11 -3.47 19.59
CA MET A 1 -2.73 -3.85 18.22
C MET A 1 -1.41 -4.61 18.22
N TYR A 2 -0.34 -4.11 18.86
CA TYR A 2 0.94 -4.81 18.94
C TYR A 2 0.89 -6.26 19.47
N ASP A 3 -0.03 -6.58 20.39
CA ASP A 3 -0.21 -7.96 20.89
C ASP A 3 -0.87 -8.92 19.88
N LEU A 4 -1.35 -8.40 18.74
CA LEU A 4 -1.98 -9.14 17.65
C LEU A 4 -1.05 -9.35 16.45
N VAL A 5 0.20 -8.86 16.53
CA VAL A 5 1.18 -8.93 15.43
C VAL A 5 2.18 -10.06 15.71
N ASP A 6 2.69 -10.70 14.65
CA ASP A 6 3.68 -11.78 14.67
C ASP A 6 3.27 -12.99 15.56
N LEU A 7 4.26 -13.73 16.08
CA LEU A 7 4.04 -14.91 16.93
C LEU A 7 3.33 -14.58 18.25
N LYS A 8 3.30 -13.31 18.67
CA LYS A 8 2.47 -12.85 19.79
C LYS A 8 0.99 -12.89 19.43
N GLY A 9 0.66 -12.57 18.18
CA GLY A 9 -0.69 -12.65 17.64
C GLY A 9 -1.30 -14.04 17.80
N GLU A 10 -0.55 -15.10 17.48
CA GLU A 10 -1.02 -16.49 17.66
C GLU A 10 -1.36 -16.81 19.13
N LYS A 11 -0.53 -16.36 20.07
CA LYS A 11 -0.77 -16.54 21.53
C LYS A 11 -1.95 -15.73 22.05
N THR A 12 -2.23 -14.60 21.44
CA THR A 12 -3.39 -13.77 21.78
C THR A 12 -4.65 -14.36 21.17
N LEU A 13 -4.59 -14.80 19.91
CA LEU A 13 -5.68 -15.46 19.19
C LEU A 13 -6.10 -16.76 19.85
N SER A 14 -5.17 -17.54 20.42
CA SER A 14 -5.52 -18.77 21.16
C SER A 14 -6.37 -18.54 22.41
N LYS A 15 -6.50 -17.28 22.85
CA LYS A 15 -7.34 -16.88 24.00
C LYS A 15 -8.71 -16.34 23.58
N ILE A 16 -8.94 -16.15 22.29
CA ILE A 16 -10.18 -15.66 21.70
C ILE A 16 -10.84 -16.86 21.01
N GLU A 17 -12.14 -17.08 21.21
CA GLU A 17 -12.83 -18.13 20.47
C GLU A 17 -12.88 -17.80 18.97
N PHE A 18 -12.75 -18.82 18.12
CA PHE A 18 -12.75 -18.64 16.66
C PHE A 18 -14.01 -17.91 16.15
N ILE A 19 -15.17 -18.20 16.74
CA ILE A 19 -16.44 -17.55 16.36
C ILE A 19 -16.38 -16.06 16.69
N ASP A 20 -15.91 -15.70 17.88
CA ASP A 20 -15.80 -14.30 18.31
C ASP A 20 -14.84 -13.52 17.41
N GLN A 21 -13.71 -14.14 17.03
CA GLN A 21 -12.77 -13.56 16.08
C GLN A 21 -13.45 -13.26 14.74
N MET A 22 -14.10 -14.27 14.15
CA MET A 22 -14.74 -14.13 12.83
C MET A 22 -15.88 -13.10 12.84
N VAL A 23 -16.70 -13.09 13.89
CA VAL A 23 -17.79 -12.11 14.04
C VAL A 23 -17.22 -10.70 14.19
N SER A 24 -16.15 -10.53 14.97
CA SER A 24 -15.51 -9.23 15.15
C SER A 24 -14.91 -8.72 13.83
N MET A 25 -14.19 -9.58 13.10
CA MET A 25 -13.63 -9.24 11.78
C MET A 25 -14.72 -8.92 10.75
N GLY A 26 -15.84 -9.63 10.77
CA GLY A 26 -16.96 -9.38 9.85
C GLY A 26 -17.71 -8.07 10.11
N HIS A 27 -17.68 -7.55 11.33
CA HIS A 27 -18.38 -6.31 11.71
C HIS A 27 -17.49 -5.06 11.68
N GLN A 28 -16.17 -5.20 11.52
CA GLN A 28 -15.25 -4.07 11.49
C GLN A 28 -14.80 -3.75 10.06
N ALA A 29 -14.97 -2.50 9.63
CA ALA A 29 -14.43 -2.03 8.36
C ALA A 29 -12.89 -2.04 8.36
N CYS A 30 -12.29 -2.41 7.24
CA CYS A 30 -10.85 -2.27 7.02
C CYS A 30 -10.46 -0.82 6.67
N GLY A 31 -9.17 -0.52 6.74
CA GLY A 31 -8.63 0.78 6.29
C GLY A 31 -8.71 0.93 4.77
N SER A 32 -8.91 2.16 4.30
CA SER A 32 -8.87 2.50 2.88
C SER A 32 -7.45 2.58 2.33
N LEU A 33 -7.27 2.27 1.04
CA LEU A 33 -5.98 2.39 0.35
C LEU A 33 -5.74 3.84 -0.10
N GLU A 34 -5.45 4.71 0.86
CA GLU A 34 -5.19 6.13 0.65
C GLU A 34 -3.84 6.54 1.24
N LEU A 35 -3.36 7.73 0.88
CA LEU A 35 -2.24 8.36 1.57
C LEU A 35 -2.55 8.52 3.07
N TRP A 36 -1.49 8.58 3.90
CA TRP A 36 -1.55 8.70 5.36
C TRP A 36 -2.39 7.65 6.10
N ASN A 37 -2.61 6.48 5.49
CA ASN A 37 -3.31 5.37 6.14
C ASN A 37 -2.45 4.09 6.31
N PHE A 38 -1.12 4.22 6.20
CA PHE A 38 -0.20 3.12 6.54
C PHE A 38 -0.18 2.91 8.06
N PRO A 39 -0.41 1.68 8.58
CA PRO A 39 -0.47 1.47 10.01
C PRO A 39 0.88 1.69 10.68
N THR A 40 0.93 2.49 11.75
CA THR A 40 2.17 2.90 12.42
C THR A 40 2.99 1.73 12.98
N TRP A 41 2.36 0.61 13.33
CA TRP A 41 3.06 -0.58 13.81
C TRP A 41 3.88 -1.29 12.71
N THR A 42 3.67 -0.96 11.44
CA THR A 42 4.44 -1.53 10.32
C THR A 42 5.78 -0.85 10.09
N SER A 43 6.02 0.31 10.72
CA SER A 43 7.31 1.03 10.64
C SER A 43 8.39 0.45 11.55
N ASP A 44 8.04 -0.49 12.44
CA ASP A 44 8.97 -1.22 13.31
C ASP A 44 8.51 -2.67 13.45
N LEU A 45 8.51 -3.39 12.32
CA LEU A 45 8.00 -4.76 12.23
C LEU A 45 9.13 -5.78 12.46
N ILE A 46 8.81 -6.90 13.11
CA ILE A 46 9.71 -8.06 13.24
C ILE A 46 9.45 -9.00 12.05
N PRO A 47 10.28 -9.01 11.00
CA PRO A 47 10.04 -9.88 9.87
C PRO A 47 10.35 -11.34 10.22
N GLN A 48 9.73 -12.25 9.48
CA GLN A 48 9.96 -13.68 9.62
C GLN A 48 10.83 -14.21 8.47
N ASP A 49 11.53 -15.32 8.72
CA ASP A 49 12.16 -16.11 7.68
C ASP A 49 11.16 -17.04 6.97
N GLU A 50 11.65 -17.85 6.03
CA GLU A 50 10.83 -18.80 5.27
C GLU A 50 10.20 -19.91 6.13
N ASN A 51 10.70 -20.13 7.35
CA ASN A 51 10.18 -21.10 8.31
C ASN A 51 9.23 -20.47 9.34
N GLY A 52 8.95 -19.16 9.24
CA GLY A 52 8.12 -18.43 10.21
C GLY A 52 8.86 -18.03 11.49
N LEU A 53 10.20 -18.11 11.51
CA LEU A 53 10.99 -17.69 12.67
C LEU A 53 11.31 -16.20 12.60
N GLU A 54 11.20 -15.52 13.74
CA GLU A 54 11.52 -14.09 13.88
C GLU A 54 12.99 -13.81 13.55
N ARG A 55 13.22 -12.77 12.74
CA ARG A 55 14.56 -12.25 12.45
C ARG A 55 14.91 -11.12 13.43
N PRO A 56 16.18 -10.98 13.81
CA PRO A 56 16.60 -9.95 14.76
C PRO A 56 16.55 -8.53 14.18
N ASP A 57 16.67 -8.40 12.86
CA ASP A 57 16.71 -7.11 12.18
C ASP A 57 15.29 -6.66 11.84
N HIS A 58 14.79 -5.66 12.58
CA HIS A 58 13.49 -5.04 12.35
C HIS A 58 13.48 -4.25 11.04
N VAL A 59 12.28 -4.06 10.48
CA VAL A 59 12.09 -3.33 9.23
C VAL A 59 11.01 -2.26 9.35
N ASP A 60 11.27 -1.12 8.71
CA ASP A 60 10.23 -0.16 8.33
C ASP A 60 9.63 -0.63 7.01
N LEU A 61 8.45 -1.27 7.09
CA LEU A 61 7.81 -1.87 5.92
C LEU A 61 7.41 -0.84 4.85
N PRO A 62 6.75 0.30 5.17
CA PRO A 62 6.44 1.32 4.17
C PRO A 62 7.67 1.79 3.38
N THR A 63 8.78 2.02 4.08
CA THR A 63 10.05 2.41 3.45
C THR A 63 10.63 1.27 2.59
N LEU A 64 10.58 0.05 3.10
CA LEU A 64 11.07 -1.13 2.39
C LEU A 64 10.28 -1.39 1.10
N GLU A 65 8.96 -1.21 1.08
CA GLU A 65 8.15 -1.43 -0.12
C GLU A 65 8.52 -0.48 -1.25
N VAL A 66 8.68 0.81 -0.98
CA VAL A 66 9.19 1.78 -1.97
C VAL A 66 10.58 1.38 -2.48
N TYR A 67 11.47 0.95 -1.59
CA TYR A 67 12.79 0.46 -1.98
C TYR A 67 12.70 -0.77 -2.90
N ARG A 68 11.84 -1.75 -2.58
CA ARG A 68 11.72 -3.01 -3.32
C ARG A 68 11.20 -2.81 -4.74
N ASP A 69 10.26 -1.92 -4.95
CA ASP A 69 9.76 -1.62 -6.31
C ASP A 69 10.89 -1.07 -7.19
N ARG A 70 11.67 -0.14 -6.65
CA ARG A 70 12.84 0.44 -7.33
C ARG A 70 13.92 -0.62 -7.59
N GLU A 71 14.26 -1.41 -6.58
CA GLU A 71 15.29 -2.46 -6.66
C GLU A 71 14.94 -3.50 -7.73
N ARG A 72 13.67 -3.88 -7.82
CA ARG A 72 13.18 -4.88 -8.78
C ARG A 72 12.95 -4.30 -10.19
N SER A 73 13.34 -3.06 -10.42
CA SER A 73 13.18 -2.36 -11.70
C SER A 73 11.72 -2.31 -12.16
N VAL A 74 10.78 -2.26 -11.22
CA VAL A 74 9.38 -1.96 -11.53
C VAL A 74 9.30 -0.50 -11.95
N ALA A 75 8.56 -0.22 -13.03
CA ALA A 75 8.39 1.14 -13.52
C ALA A 75 7.73 2.02 -12.44
N ARG A 76 8.20 3.26 -12.34
CA ARG A 76 7.56 4.30 -11.52
C ARG A 76 6.19 4.66 -12.07
N TYR A 77 5.37 5.34 -11.28
CA TYR A 77 3.93 5.47 -11.52
C TYR A 77 3.58 5.90 -12.95
N ASN A 78 4.20 6.97 -13.46
CA ASN A 78 3.82 7.50 -14.77
C ASN A 78 4.25 6.58 -15.93
N GLU A 79 5.45 6.01 -15.86
CA GLU A 79 5.92 5.04 -16.84
C GLU A 79 5.13 3.72 -16.77
N PHE A 80 4.72 3.31 -15.58
CA PHE A 80 3.84 2.16 -15.37
C PHE A 80 2.50 2.36 -16.10
N ARG A 81 1.90 3.55 -15.99
CA ARG A 81 0.68 3.91 -16.74
C ARG A 81 0.91 3.85 -18.24
N ARG A 82 2.03 4.37 -18.76
CA ARG A 82 2.36 4.27 -20.19
C ARG A 82 2.48 2.82 -20.66
N GLY A 83 3.13 1.97 -19.87
CA GLY A 83 3.26 0.53 -20.15
C GLY A 83 1.91 -0.20 -20.25
N MET A 84 0.90 0.32 -19.56
CA MET A 84 -0.49 -0.18 -19.57
C MET A 84 -1.39 0.57 -20.56
N LEU A 85 -0.84 1.40 -21.45
CA LEU A 85 -1.57 2.23 -22.42
C LEU A 85 -2.58 3.21 -21.76
N MET A 86 -2.32 3.59 -20.51
CA MET A 86 -3.09 4.60 -19.78
C MET A 86 -2.55 5.99 -20.05
N ILE A 87 -3.39 7.02 -19.92
CA ILE A 87 -2.98 8.41 -20.07
C ILE A 87 -2.08 8.77 -18.87
N PRO A 88 -0.81 9.18 -19.10
CA PRO A 88 0.07 9.63 -18.01
C PRO A 88 -0.42 10.94 -17.41
N ILE A 89 -0.04 11.21 -16.16
CA ILE A 89 -0.27 12.50 -15.51
C ILE A 89 0.77 13.52 -16.00
N SER A 90 0.38 14.79 -15.99
CA SER A 90 1.22 15.93 -16.38
C SER A 90 1.52 16.90 -15.22
N LYS A 91 0.70 16.85 -14.17
CA LYS A 91 0.77 17.64 -12.94
C LYS A 91 0.13 16.86 -11.80
N TRP A 92 0.37 17.29 -10.55
CA TRP A 92 -0.12 16.55 -9.38
C TRP A 92 -1.64 16.60 -9.23
N GLU A 93 -2.30 17.66 -9.69
CA GLU A 93 -3.76 17.76 -9.67
C GLU A 93 -4.44 16.77 -10.63
N ASP A 94 -3.68 16.13 -11.53
CA ASP A 94 -4.21 15.05 -12.36
C ASP A 94 -4.37 13.74 -11.55
N ILE A 95 -3.69 13.58 -10.40
CA ILE A 95 -3.75 12.36 -9.58
C ILE A 95 -4.79 12.42 -8.46
N THR A 96 -4.96 13.58 -7.83
CA THR A 96 -5.84 13.76 -6.66
C THR A 96 -6.36 15.20 -6.56
N ASP A 97 -7.54 15.36 -5.97
CA ASP A 97 -8.14 16.67 -5.66
C ASP A 97 -7.77 17.17 -4.25
N ASP A 98 -6.99 16.40 -3.47
CA ASP A 98 -6.56 16.77 -2.12
C ASP A 98 -5.37 17.74 -2.18
N GLU A 99 -5.62 19.01 -1.85
CA GLU A 99 -4.64 20.08 -1.88
C GLU A 99 -3.44 19.83 -0.95
N GLU A 100 -3.65 19.21 0.21
CA GLU A 100 -2.56 18.88 1.13
C GLU A 100 -1.70 17.74 0.57
N ALA A 101 -2.33 16.78 -0.11
CA ALA A 101 -1.60 15.69 -0.76
C ALA A 101 -0.74 16.23 -1.90
N VAL A 102 -1.31 17.09 -2.75
CA VAL A 102 -0.60 17.77 -3.83
C VAL A 102 0.60 18.56 -3.30
N LYS A 103 0.42 19.29 -2.20
CA LYS A 103 1.50 20.04 -1.56
C LYS A 103 2.63 19.12 -1.07
N VAL A 104 2.31 18.03 -0.38
CA VAL A 104 3.33 17.07 0.11
C VAL A 104 4.04 16.37 -1.06
N LEU A 105 3.31 16.05 -2.14
CA LEU A 105 3.91 15.48 -3.35
C LEU A 105 4.92 16.45 -3.98
N HIS A 106 4.57 17.74 -4.07
CA HIS A 106 5.51 18.77 -4.50
C HIS A 106 6.73 18.89 -3.56
N GLU A 107 6.53 18.82 -2.25
CA GLU A 107 7.65 18.92 -1.29
C GLU A 107 8.63 17.74 -1.41
N VAL A 108 8.15 16.53 -1.69
CA VAL A 108 8.96 15.31 -1.78
C VAL A 108 9.56 15.10 -3.16
N TYR A 109 8.78 15.29 -4.22
CA TYR A 109 9.16 14.97 -5.61
C TYR A 109 9.47 16.21 -6.48
N GLY A 110 9.22 17.42 -5.97
CA GLY A 110 9.35 18.65 -6.76
C GLY A 110 8.26 18.75 -7.83
N ASP A 111 8.64 19.23 -9.02
CA ASP A 111 7.75 19.31 -10.19
C ASP A 111 7.89 18.09 -11.12
N ASP A 112 8.70 17.10 -10.75
CA ASP A 112 8.98 15.92 -11.57
C ASP A 112 7.99 14.79 -11.29
N VAL A 113 6.90 14.75 -12.06
CA VAL A 113 5.90 13.68 -11.99
C VAL A 113 6.44 12.30 -12.39
N GLU A 114 7.57 12.21 -13.11
CA GLU A 114 8.21 10.94 -13.45
C GLU A 114 8.92 10.30 -12.24
N ALA A 115 9.26 11.11 -11.24
CA ALA A 115 9.89 10.64 -10.02
C ALA A 115 8.91 9.94 -9.07
N LEU A 116 7.59 10.08 -9.28
CA LEU A 116 6.56 9.52 -8.40
C LEU A 116 6.65 7.99 -8.31
N ASP A 117 6.89 7.47 -7.10
CA ASP A 117 6.92 6.03 -6.87
C ASP A 117 5.56 5.38 -7.11
N LEU A 118 5.59 4.13 -7.59
CA LEU A 118 4.38 3.39 -7.95
C LEU A 118 3.41 3.28 -6.76
N LEU A 119 3.88 2.78 -5.62
CA LEU A 119 3.06 2.64 -4.41
C LEU A 119 2.37 3.96 -4.01
N VAL A 120 3.11 5.06 -4.01
CA VAL A 120 2.59 6.39 -3.65
C VAL A 120 1.51 6.84 -4.63
N GLY A 121 1.75 6.67 -5.93
CA GLY A 121 0.76 7.00 -6.95
C GLY A 121 -0.50 6.14 -6.85
N LEU A 122 -0.38 4.84 -6.59
CA LEU A 122 -1.54 3.96 -6.42
C LEU A 122 -2.42 4.36 -5.22
N LEU A 123 -1.82 4.83 -4.13
CA LEU A 123 -2.53 5.29 -2.94
C LEU A 123 -3.11 6.71 -3.12
N ALA A 124 -2.43 7.58 -3.85
CA ALA A 124 -2.87 8.95 -4.12
C ALA A 124 -3.98 9.04 -5.17
N GLU A 125 -4.02 8.10 -6.12
CA GLU A 125 -4.94 8.15 -7.25
C GLU A 125 -6.41 8.19 -6.81
N LYS A 126 -7.12 9.20 -7.31
CA LYS A 126 -8.55 9.37 -7.12
C LYS A 126 -9.31 8.14 -7.60
N LYS A 127 -10.05 7.51 -6.69
CA LYS A 127 -10.74 6.25 -6.96
C LYS A 127 -12.05 6.47 -7.70
N ILE A 128 -12.35 5.54 -8.60
CA ILE A 128 -13.67 5.43 -9.25
C ILE A 128 -14.72 5.15 -8.16
N LYS A 129 -15.90 5.75 -8.28
CA LYS A 129 -16.98 5.54 -7.31
C LYS A 129 -17.29 4.04 -7.16
N GLY A 130 -17.14 3.54 -5.94
CA GLY A 130 -17.37 2.12 -5.58
C GLY A 130 -16.12 1.23 -5.65
N PHE A 131 -14.97 1.76 -6.10
CA PHE A 131 -13.71 1.03 -6.09
C PHE A 131 -12.91 1.29 -4.81
N ALA A 132 -12.28 0.25 -4.28
CA ALA A 132 -11.34 0.35 -3.17
C ALA A 132 -9.88 0.48 -3.62
N ILE A 133 -9.59 0.18 -4.89
CA ILE A 133 -8.26 0.25 -5.52
C ILE A 133 -8.25 1.31 -6.62
N SER A 134 -7.06 1.77 -7.00
CA SER A 134 -6.86 2.68 -8.13
C SER A 134 -7.20 2.02 -9.47
N GLU A 135 -7.52 2.83 -10.48
CA GLU A 135 -7.73 2.35 -11.85
C GLU A 135 -6.43 1.74 -12.40
N THR A 136 -5.28 2.30 -12.05
CA THR A 136 -3.97 1.77 -12.42
C THR A 136 -3.77 0.33 -11.92
N ALA A 137 -4.06 0.06 -10.64
CA ALA A 137 -4.00 -1.31 -10.10
C ALA A 137 -5.06 -2.22 -10.75
N PHE A 138 -6.27 -1.71 -10.96
CA PHE A 138 -7.37 -2.46 -11.56
C PHE A 138 -7.04 -3.01 -12.96
N ASN A 139 -6.31 -2.25 -13.80
CA ASN A 139 -5.94 -2.72 -15.13
C ASN A 139 -5.02 -3.96 -15.08
N ILE A 140 -4.11 -4.03 -14.10
CA ILE A 140 -3.31 -5.25 -13.87
C ILE A 140 -4.20 -6.40 -13.39
N PHE A 141 -5.10 -6.13 -12.44
CA PHE A 141 -6.03 -7.15 -11.96
C PHE A 141 -6.86 -7.73 -13.10
N ASN A 142 -7.44 -6.90 -13.97
CA ASN A 142 -8.25 -7.34 -15.09
C ASN A 142 -7.49 -8.32 -16.01
N MET A 143 -6.23 -8.02 -16.31
CA MET A 143 -5.38 -8.89 -17.13
C MET A 143 -5.00 -10.18 -16.39
N MET A 144 -4.56 -10.08 -15.15
CA MET A 144 -3.98 -11.19 -14.40
C MET A 144 -5.02 -12.13 -13.79
N SER A 145 -6.21 -11.65 -13.43
CA SER A 145 -7.30 -12.50 -12.91
C SER A 145 -7.98 -13.32 -14.00
N SER A 146 -7.90 -12.86 -15.25
CA SER A 146 -8.47 -13.55 -16.41
C SER A 146 -7.52 -14.60 -16.99
N ARG A 147 -6.23 -14.53 -16.65
CA ARG A 147 -5.17 -15.43 -17.13
C ARG A 147 -5.17 -16.75 -16.38
#